data_AF-A0A1I1C353-F1
#
_entry.id   AF-A0A1I1C353-F1
#
_cell.length_a   1.000
_cell.length_b   1.000
_cell.length_c   1.000
_cell.angle_alpha   90.00
_cell.angle_beta   90.00
_cell.angle_gamma   90.00
#
_symmetry.space_group_name_H-M   'P 1'
#
loop_
_entity.id
_entity.type
_entity.pdbx_description
1 polymer ?
#
loop_
_entity_poly.entity_id
_entity_poly.type
_entity_poly.pdbx_seq_one_letter_code
_entity_poly.pdbx_strand_id
1 'polypeptide(L)' 'MSSHSGFTAKSKDWKLVYHEEFDDKNAAYLRERIVKSWKSKKKVIELINS' A
#
# COMPACT_ATOMS: atom_id res chain seq x y z
N MET A 1 12.86 7.45 14.81
CA MET A 1 12.33 6.08 14.54
C MET A 1 12.57 5.23 15.76
N SER A 2 11.58 5.18 16.65
CA SER A 2 11.62 4.49 17.94
C SER A 2 11.88 3.00 17.74
N SER A 3 13.00 2.50 18.24
CA SER A 3 13.43 1.11 18.15
C SER A 3 12.67 0.25 19.17
N HIS A 4 11.44 -0.15 18.83
CA HIS A 4 10.67 -1.10 19.63
C HIS A 4 11.03 -2.53 19.22
N SER A 5 11.50 -3.36 20.16
CA SER A 5 11.87 -4.77 19.94
C SER A 5 10.68 -5.72 20.24
N GLY A 6 9.53 -5.48 19.61
CA GLY A 6 8.35 -6.34 19.74
C GLY A 6 8.41 -7.55 18.80
N PHE A 7 7.55 -8.55 19.02
CA PHE A 7 7.48 -9.79 18.21
C PHE A 7 7.35 -9.53 16.70
N THR A 8 6.67 -8.45 16.29
CA THR A 8 6.46 -8.05 14.90
C THR A 8 7.53 -7.08 14.36
N ALA A 9 8.45 -6.60 15.20
CA ALA A 9 9.43 -5.59 14.82
C ALA A 9 10.64 -6.13 14.02
N LYS A 10 10.68 -7.44 13.76
CA LYS A 10 11.82 -8.11 13.12
C LYS A 10 11.87 -7.94 11.60
N SER A 11 10.75 -7.80 10.91
CA SER A 11 10.75 -7.68 9.44
C SER A 11 10.65 -6.21 9.04
N LYS A 12 11.76 -5.68 8.53
CA LYS A 12 11.92 -4.30 8.05
C LYS A 12 12.10 -4.27 6.53
N ASP A 13 11.50 -5.24 5.84
CA ASP A 13 11.81 -5.55 4.43
C ASP A 13 10.86 -4.88 3.44
N TRP A 14 9.99 -3.98 3.90
CA TRP A 14 8.99 -3.34 3.04
C TRP A 14 9.54 -2.08 2.38
N LYS A 15 9.42 -2.02 1.05
CA LYS A 15 9.72 -0.84 0.23
C LYS A 15 8.41 -0.24 -0.28
N LEU A 16 8.25 1.08 -0.15
CA LEU A 16 7.16 1.80 -0.79
C LEU A 16 7.45 1.85 -2.30
N VAL A 17 6.60 1.18 -3.09
CA VAL A 17 6.76 1.09 -4.55
C VAL A 17 5.77 1.96 -5.32
N TYR A 18 4.71 2.44 -4.67
CA TYR A 18 3.65 3.21 -5.29
C TYR A 18 2.85 3.99 -4.24
N HIS A 19 2.46 5.23 -4.55
CA HIS A 19 1.56 6.04 -3.73
C HIS A 19 0.71 6.96 -4.63
N GLU A 20 -0.50 7.27 -4.17
CA GLU A 20 -1.42 8.24 -4.79
C GLU A 20 -1.86 9.23 -3.71
N GLU A 21 -1.92 10.52 -4.07
CA GLU A 21 -2.46 11.57 -3.20
C GLU A 21 -3.91 11.85 -3.58
N PHE A 22 -4.74 12.09 -2.57
CA PHE A 22 -6.16 12.41 -2.73
C PHE A 22 -6.51 13.56 -1.79
N ASP A 23 -7.32 14.49 -2.27
CA ASP A 23 -7.74 15.67 -1.50
C ASP A 23 -8.69 15.32 -0.35
N ASP A 24 -9.44 14.22 -0.48
CA ASP A 24 -10.41 13.77 0.51
C ASP A 24 -10.20 12.32 0.95
N LYS A 25 -10.50 12.07 2.23
CA LYS A 25 -10.40 10.75 2.84
C LYS A 25 -11.30 9.72 2.16
N ASN A 26 -12.49 10.11 1.71
CA ASN A 26 -13.41 9.18 1.06
C ASN A 26 -12.87 8.74 -0.31
N ALA A 27 -12.25 9.66 -1.06
CA ALA A 27 -11.62 9.34 -2.34
C ALA A 27 -10.48 8.34 -2.17
N ALA A 28 -9.58 8.58 -1.20
CA ALA A 28 -8.51 7.65 -0.86
C ALA A 28 -9.04 6.26 -0.46
N TYR A 29 -10.09 6.23 0.38
CA TYR A 29 -10.70 4.99 0.84
C TYR A 29 -11.35 4.17 -0.29
N LEU A 30 -12.07 4.84 -1.20
CA LEU A 30 -12.65 4.19 -2.37
C LEU A 30 -11.57 3.60 -3.27
N ARG A 31 -10.50 4.35 -3.53
CA ARG A 31 -9.36 3.86 -4.31
C ARG A 31 -8.72 2.63 -3.66
N GLU A 32 -8.46 2.67 -2.36
CA GLU A 32 -7.88 1.57 -1.61
C GLU A 32 -8.73 0.30 -1.76
N ARG A 33 -10.06 0.41 -1.59
CA ARG A 33 -10.99 -0.72 -1.77
C ARG A 33 -10.92 -1.29 -3.18
N ILE A 34 -10.83 -0.43 -4.20
CA ILE A 34 -10.69 -0.86 -5.59
C ILE A 34 -9.39 -1.66 -5.75
N VAL A 35 -8.24 -1.14 -5.32
CA VAL A 35 -6.94 -1.85 -5.42
C VAL A 35 -6.99 -3.19 -4.69
N LYS A 36 -7.51 -3.21 -3.46
CA LYS A 36 -7.62 -4.42 -2.63
C LYS A 36 -8.60 -5.46 -3.20
N SER A 37 -9.59 -5.03 -4.00
CA SER A 37 -10.55 -5.94 -4.64
C SER A 37 -9.96 -6.70 -5.84
N TRP A 38 -8.78 -6.31 -6.33
CA TRP A 38 -8.19 -6.93 -7.50
C TRP A 38 -7.73 -8.36 -7.19
N LYS A 39 -8.47 -9.33 -7.72
CA LYS A 39 -8.17 -10.78 -7.58
C LYS A 39 -6.83 -11.20 -8.19
N SER A 40 -6.32 -10.44 -9.16
CA SER A 40 -5.05 -10.74 -9.85
C SER A 40 -4.02 -9.64 -9.60
N LYS A 41 -2.78 -10.08 -9.31
CA LYS A 41 -1.62 -9.19 -9.17
C LYS A 41 -1.27 -8.41 -10.45
N LYS A 42 -1.76 -8.82 -11.63
CA LYS A 42 -1.45 -8.15 -12.91
C LYS A 42 -1.80 -6.66 -12.87
N LYS A 43 -3.00 -6.33 -12.40
CA LYS A 43 -3.45 -4.93 -12.27
C LYS A 43 -2.62 -4.14 -11.27
N VAL A 44 -2.20 -4.77 -10.17
CA VAL A 44 -1.33 -4.12 -9.18
C VAL A 44 0.05 -3.82 -9.76
N ILE A 45 0.62 -4.76 -10.54
CA ILE A 45 1.93 -4.58 -11.18
C ILE A 45 1.86 -3.49 -12.25
N GLU A 46 0.81 -3.48 -13.06
CA GLU A 46 0.58 -2.44 -14.06
C GLU A 46 0.49 -1.05 -13.40
N LEU A 47 -0.22 -0.96 -12.27
CA LEU A 47 -0.31 0.27 -11.49
C LEU A 47 1.04 0.75 -10.96
N ILE A 48 1.88 -0.18 -10.48
CA ILE A 48 3.23 0.15 -9.96
C ILE A 48 4.18 0.58 -11.09
N ASN A 49 3.99 0.08 -12.31
CA ASN A 49 4.85 0.36 -13.47
C ASN A 49 4.38 1.54 -14.33
N SER A 50 3.23 2.14 -14.02
CA SER A 50 2.71 3.33 -14.68
C SER A 50 3.31 4.60 -14.12
#